data_AF-A0A9E4H1S2-F1
#
_entry.id   AF-A0A9E4H1S2-F1
#
_cell.length_a   1.000
_cell.length_b   1.000
_cell.length_c   1.000
_cell.angle_alpha   90.00
_cell.angle_beta   90.00
_cell.angle_gamma   90.00
#
_symmetry.space_group_name_H-M   'P 1'
#
loop_
_entity.id
_entity.type
_entity.pdbx_description
1 polymer ?
#
loop_
_entity_poly.entity_id
_entity_poly.type
_entity_poly.pdbx_seq_one_letter_code
_entity_poly.pdbx_strand_id
1 'polypeptide(L)'
;MKYALLIVWIALASSASGQNPNALIRSGNEAYIKGSFDDAEVAYSEALRADGALAKARFNLGDALFRQERLDDALAEFQTAAEISDDPDLRAKSYHNIGNIHAATQQWDQAVEAYKQSLRANPTDGETRHNLAYAQQQLKQQQQQEKDKDKNEQNENKDQQNDEQQEDQQQQQEQQDQQEQQQQQQQDQEQEQKDQQQQQQQHGEDEQKQQPQEGEQQPIEGQISREEALRLLEALQQQEQQVQEKLKKEKVKAKKTKKEKDW
;
A
#
# COMPACT_ATOMS: atom_id res chain seq x y z
N MET A 1 73.37 -29.56 -35.07
CA MET A 1 73.16 -29.84 -33.62
C MET A 1 72.46 -28.63 -33.05
N LYS A 2 71.14 -28.73 -32.83
CA LYS A 2 70.50 -29.08 -31.55
C LYS A 2 70.68 -27.96 -30.50
N TYR A 3 69.61 -27.19 -30.36
CA TYR A 3 69.18 -26.26 -29.30
C TYR A 3 70.14 -25.89 -28.17
N ALA A 4 70.25 -24.59 -27.89
CA ALA A 4 70.43 -24.09 -26.53
C ALA A 4 69.55 -22.84 -26.33
N LEU A 5 68.25 -23.12 -26.17
CA LEU A 5 67.28 -22.25 -25.51
C LEU A 5 67.79 -21.88 -24.12
N LEU A 6 67.93 -20.60 -23.82
CA LEU A 6 68.15 -20.12 -22.45
C LEU A 6 66.92 -19.32 -22.04
N ILE A 7 65.86 -20.05 -21.68
CA ILE A 7 64.69 -19.52 -21.00
C ILE A 7 65.13 -19.25 -19.56
N VAL A 8 65.24 -17.98 -19.19
CA VAL A 8 65.42 -17.54 -17.81
C VAL A 8 64.07 -17.68 -17.10
N TRP A 9 63.93 -18.73 -16.28
CA TRP A 9 62.81 -18.90 -15.36
C TRP A 9 63.01 -18.03 -14.13
N ILE A 10 61.98 -17.24 -13.83
CA ILE A 10 61.81 -16.40 -12.63
C ILE A 10 61.67 -17.29 -11.40
N ALA A 11 62.33 -16.90 -10.31
CA ALA A 11 61.97 -17.30 -8.95
C ALA A 11 61.89 -16.06 -8.05
N LEU A 12 60.84 -15.25 -8.20
CA LEU A 12 60.35 -14.47 -7.07
C LEU A 12 59.69 -15.48 -6.13
N ALA A 13 60.45 -15.95 -5.14
CA ALA A 13 59.85 -16.57 -3.98
C ALA A 13 59.04 -15.49 -3.25
N SER A 14 57.74 -15.42 -3.54
CA SER A 14 56.80 -14.78 -2.63
C SER A 14 56.87 -15.58 -1.34
N SER A 15 57.61 -15.08 -0.35
CA SER A 15 57.52 -15.55 1.03
C SER A 15 56.12 -15.22 1.53
N ALA A 16 55.15 -16.03 1.16
CA ALA A 16 53.89 -16.14 1.88
C ALA A 16 54.21 -16.85 3.19
N SER A 17 54.86 -16.14 4.12
CA SER A 17 54.77 -16.47 5.53
C SER A 17 53.29 -16.24 5.89
N GLY A 18 52.47 -17.29 5.70
CA GLY A 18 51.08 -17.29 6.12
C GLY A 18 51.07 -16.96 7.60
N GLN A 19 50.67 -15.72 7.93
CA GLN A 19 50.63 -15.30 9.32
C GLN A 19 49.65 -16.20 10.05
N ASN A 20 49.99 -16.59 11.28
CA ASN A 20 49.13 -17.42 12.10
C ASN A 20 47.79 -16.68 12.30
N PRO A 21 46.63 -17.27 11.97
CA PRO A 21 45.33 -16.60 12.12
C PRO A 21 45.09 -16.06 13.54
N ASN A 22 45.59 -16.74 14.57
CA ASN A 22 45.49 -16.27 15.95
C ASN A 22 46.36 -15.03 16.24
N ALA A 23 47.47 -14.85 15.53
CA ALA A 23 48.27 -13.63 15.63
C ALA A 23 47.53 -12.45 14.98
N LEU A 24 46.91 -12.67 13.83
CA LEU A 24 46.08 -11.69 13.13
C LEU A 24 44.86 -11.27 13.98
N ILE A 25 44.15 -12.22 14.59
CA ILE A 25 43.05 -11.90 15.53
C ILE A 25 43.55 -11.05 16.71
N ARG A 26 44.73 -11.37 17.28
CA ARG A 26 45.29 -10.54 18.37
C ARG A 26 45.61 -9.13 17.91
N SER A 27 46.23 -8.99 16.74
CA SER A 27 46.49 -7.68 16.13
C SER A 27 45.21 -6.89 15.90
N GLY A 28 44.16 -7.55 15.38
CA GLY A 28 42.85 -6.93 15.20
C GLY A 28 42.22 -6.50 16.53
N ASN A 29 42.31 -7.31 17.58
CA ASN A 29 41.83 -6.94 18.92
C ASN A 29 42.56 -5.72 19.47
N GLU A 30 43.89 -5.66 19.29
CA GLU A 30 44.69 -4.51 19.72
C GLU A 30 44.31 -3.23 18.98
N ALA A 31 44.09 -3.32 17.66
CA ALA A 31 43.60 -2.21 16.85
C ALA A 31 42.20 -1.76 17.29
N TYR A 32 41.29 -2.71 17.53
CA TYR A 32 39.93 -2.44 17.99
C TYR A 32 39.92 -1.71 19.34
N ILE A 33 40.73 -2.14 20.31
CA ILE A 33 40.85 -1.49 21.63
C ILE A 33 41.37 -0.05 21.50
N LYS A 34 42.22 0.22 20.51
CA LYS A 34 42.71 1.58 20.21
C LYS A 34 41.68 2.45 19.47
N GLY A 35 40.55 1.88 19.05
CA GLY A 35 39.54 2.55 18.23
C GLY A 35 39.88 2.62 16.74
N SER A 36 40.96 1.95 16.31
CA SER A 36 41.33 1.84 14.89
C SER A 36 40.52 0.72 14.23
N PHE A 37 39.25 0.98 13.93
CA PHE A 37 38.33 -0.04 13.45
C PHE A 37 38.65 -0.53 12.02
N ASP A 38 39.19 0.33 11.15
CA ASP A 38 39.65 -0.06 9.81
C ASP A 38 40.82 -1.05 9.88
N ASP A 39 41.81 -0.76 10.74
CA ASP A 39 42.96 -1.66 10.94
C ASP A 39 42.52 -3.00 11.56
N ALA A 40 41.52 -2.96 12.45
CA ALA A 40 40.93 -4.16 13.03
C ALA A 40 40.23 -5.02 11.96
N GLU A 41 39.41 -4.39 11.09
CA GLU A 41 38.76 -5.06 9.96
C GLU A 41 39.78 -5.72 9.03
N VAL A 42 40.85 -5.03 8.66
CA VAL A 42 41.91 -5.59 7.81
C VAL A 42 42.52 -6.82 8.47
N ALA A 43 42.90 -6.74 9.75
CA ALA A 43 43.53 -7.84 10.46
C ALA A 43 42.58 -9.06 10.61
N TYR A 44 41.31 -8.85 10.95
CA TYR A 44 40.33 -9.94 11.01
C TYR A 44 40.05 -10.55 9.63
N SER A 45 39.97 -9.72 8.59
CA SER A 45 39.80 -10.19 7.21
C SER A 45 40.99 -11.03 6.74
N GLU A 46 42.21 -10.64 7.08
CA GLU A 46 43.40 -11.45 6.84
C GLU A 46 43.38 -12.77 7.61
N ALA A 47 42.91 -12.77 8.87
CA ALA A 47 42.76 -14.00 9.64
C ALA A 47 41.79 -14.96 8.93
N LEU A 48 40.68 -14.45 8.41
CA LEU A 48 39.67 -15.20 7.67
C LEU A 48 40.15 -15.67 6.28
N ARG A 49 41.09 -14.95 5.64
CA ARG A 49 41.74 -15.43 4.41
C ARG A 49 42.69 -16.59 4.68
N ALA A 50 43.35 -16.60 5.83
CA ALA A 50 44.23 -17.68 6.24
C ALA A 50 43.46 -18.93 6.72
N ASP A 51 42.35 -18.72 7.43
CA ASP A 51 41.40 -19.76 7.83
C ASP A 51 39.97 -19.19 7.91
N GLY A 52 39.13 -19.59 6.95
CA GLY A 52 37.78 -19.04 6.79
C GLY A 52 36.76 -19.53 7.82
N ALA A 53 37.08 -20.55 8.63
CA ALA A 53 36.16 -21.19 9.58
C ALA A 53 36.27 -20.64 11.02
N LEU A 54 36.88 -19.45 11.19
CA LEU A 54 37.12 -18.86 12.50
C LEU A 54 35.93 -18.03 12.99
N ALA A 55 35.00 -18.66 13.71
CA ALA A 55 33.83 -18.01 14.31
C ALA A 55 34.19 -16.74 15.11
N LYS A 56 35.30 -16.79 15.85
CA LYS A 56 35.78 -15.65 16.64
C LYS A 56 36.26 -14.48 15.77
N ALA A 57 36.91 -14.76 14.64
CA ALA A 57 37.33 -13.72 13.71
C ALA A 57 36.12 -13.09 13.00
N ARG A 58 35.12 -13.90 12.63
CA ARG A 58 33.82 -13.43 12.10
C ARG A 58 33.12 -12.50 13.09
N PHE A 59 32.97 -12.93 14.35
CA PHE A 59 32.36 -12.12 15.40
C PHE A 59 33.10 -10.78 15.59
N ASN A 60 34.44 -10.82 15.70
CA ASN A 60 35.23 -9.61 15.92
C ASN A 60 35.22 -8.67 14.69
N LEU A 61 35.16 -9.22 13.48
CA LEU A 61 34.97 -8.44 12.25
C LEU A 61 33.60 -7.75 12.27
N GLY A 62 32.55 -8.48 12.66
CA GLY A 62 31.22 -7.90 12.86
C GLY A 62 31.23 -6.75 13.87
N ASP A 63 31.94 -6.88 14.99
CA ASP A 63 32.10 -5.81 15.97
C ASP A 63 32.80 -4.57 15.38
N ALA A 64 33.86 -4.76 14.57
CA ALA A 64 34.56 -3.65 13.92
C ALA A 64 33.65 -2.94 12.91
N LEU A 65 32.93 -3.68 12.07
CA LEU A 65 31.98 -3.15 11.09
C LEU A 65 30.81 -2.41 11.77
N PHE A 66 30.31 -2.94 12.88
CA PHE A 66 29.27 -2.28 13.67
C PHE A 66 29.74 -0.91 14.19
N ARG A 67 30.99 -0.82 14.66
CA ARG A 67 31.57 0.46 15.11
C ARG A 67 31.79 1.47 13.97
N GLN A 68 31.89 0.98 12.74
CA GLN A 68 31.92 1.80 11.53
C GLN A 68 30.52 2.12 10.98
N GLU A 69 29.45 1.77 11.69
CA GLU A 69 28.04 1.95 11.27
C GLU A 69 27.66 1.16 10.00
N ARG A 70 28.48 0.19 9.58
CA ARG A 70 28.22 -0.71 8.45
C ARG A 70 27.35 -1.88 8.91
N LEU A 71 26.09 -1.57 9.24
CA LEU A 71 25.19 -2.49 9.94
C LEU A 71 24.87 -3.77 9.15
N ASP A 72 24.68 -3.67 7.84
CA ASP A 72 24.38 -4.84 6.99
C ASP A 72 25.57 -5.81 6.90
N ASP A 73 26.79 -5.27 6.76
CA ASP A 73 28.01 -6.09 6.75
C ASP A 73 28.23 -6.74 8.12
N ALA A 74 28.05 -5.97 9.20
CA ALA A 74 28.15 -6.50 10.56
C ALA A 74 27.14 -7.62 10.82
N LEU A 75 25.91 -7.45 10.34
CA LEU A 75 24.85 -8.45 10.46
C LEU A 75 25.24 -9.77 9.81
N ALA A 76 25.77 -9.74 8.59
CA ALA A 76 26.21 -10.93 7.87
C ALA A 76 27.35 -11.67 8.60
N GLU A 77 28.30 -10.92 9.17
CA GLU A 77 29.42 -11.50 9.92
C GLU A 77 28.97 -12.12 11.25
N PHE A 78 28.05 -11.47 11.99
CA PHE A 78 27.49 -12.05 13.21
C PHE A 78 26.61 -13.28 12.93
N GLN A 79 25.82 -13.28 11.85
CA GLN A 79 25.03 -14.45 11.44
C GLN A 79 25.95 -15.64 11.16
N THR A 80 26.99 -15.42 10.33
CA THR A 80 27.99 -16.45 10.05
C THR A 80 28.66 -16.94 11.34
N ALA A 81 29.04 -16.03 12.24
CA ALA A 81 29.65 -16.40 13.52
C ALA A 81 28.72 -17.24 14.39
N ALA A 82 27.41 -16.91 14.46
CA ALA A 82 26.42 -17.68 15.21
C ALA A 82 26.22 -19.09 14.63
N GLU A 83 26.20 -19.20 13.30
CA GLU A 83 25.99 -20.45 12.57
C GLU A 83 27.15 -21.44 12.72
N ILE A 84 28.39 -20.95 12.59
CA ILE A 84 29.58 -21.83 12.60
C ILE A 84 30.20 -22.02 13.99
N SER A 85 29.76 -21.27 15.01
CA SER A 85 30.32 -21.38 16.36
C SER A 85 29.80 -22.61 17.10
N ASP A 86 30.72 -23.44 17.59
CA ASP A 86 30.44 -24.50 18.58
C ASP A 86 30.44 -23.98 20.03
N ASP A 87 30.93 -22.77 20.28
CA ASP A 87 30.93 -22.12 21.59
C ASP A 87 29.56 -21.47 21.88
N PRO A 88 28.82 -21.92 22.91
CA PRO A 88 27.52 -21.33 23.27
C PRO A 88 27.61 -19.85 23.66
N ASP A 89 28.70 -19.43 24.30
CA ASP A 89 28.85 -18.03 24.74
C ASP A 89 29.08 -17.11 23.55
N LEU A 90 29.91 -17.54 22.59
CA LEU A 90 30.10 -16.79 21.34
C LEU A 90 28.81 -16.75 20.53
N ARG A 91 28.08 -17.87 20.43
CA ARG A 91 26.78 -17.93 19.75
C ARG A 91 25.76 -16.99 20.40
N ALA A 92 25.71 -16.95 21.73
CA ALA A 92 24.83 -16.04 22.46
C ALA A 92 25.17 -14.57 22.17
N LYS A 93 26.46 -14.20 22.20
CA LYS A 93 26.93 -12.84 21.88
C LYS A 93 26.64 -12.44 20.44
N SER A 94 26.84 -13.33 19.48
CA SER A 94 26.51 -13.09 18.08
C SER A 94 25.02 -12.78 17.92
N TYR A 95 24.13 -13.58 18.50
CA TYR A 95 22.68 -13.32 18.46
C TYR A 95 22.26 -12.05 19.21
N HIS A 96 22.95 -11.70 20.30
CA HIS A 96 22.74 -10.43 20.99
C HIS A 96 23.03 -9.25 20.06
N ASN A 97 24.17 -9.27 19.38
CA ASN A 97 24.57 -8.20 18.44
C ASN A 97 23.64 -8.14 17.21
N ILE A 98 23.18 -9.28 16.69
CA ILE A 98 22.14 -9.33 15.64
C ILE A 98 20.87 -8.63 16.12
N GLY A 99 20.45 -8.91 17.36
CA GLY A 99 19.30 -8.23 17.97
C GLY A 99 19.50 -6.72 18.11
N ASN A 100 20.70 -6.28 18.51
CA ASN A 100 21.04 -4.86 18.61
C ASN A 100 20.98 -4.15 17.25
N ILE A 101 21.48 -4.79 16.18
CA ILE A 101 21.40 -4.25 14.82
C ILE A 101 19.95 -4.08 14.39
N HIS A 102 19.13 -5.13 14.51
CA HIS A 102 17.71 -5.04 14.17
C HIS A 102 16.95 -4.02 15.02
N ALA A 103 17.29 -3.89 16.30
CA ALA A 103 16.70 -2.87 17.17
C ALA A 103 17.10 -1.45 16.71
N ALA A 104 18.35 -1.23 16.31
CA ALA A 104 18.82 0.05 15.79
C ALA A 104 18.12 0.44 14.47
N THR A 105 17.77 -0.54 13.63
CA THR A 105 17.02 -0.34 12.38
C THR A 105 15.51 -0.44 12.54
N GLN A 106 15.00 -0.47 13.79
CA GLN A 106 13.57 -0.59 14.14
C GLN A 106 12.86 -1.82 13.57
N GLN A 107 13.62 -2.86 13.24
CA GLN A 107 13.14 -4.17 12.81
C GLN A 107 12.80 -5.01 14.04
N TRP A 108 11.78 -4.60 14.79
CA TRP A 108 11.51 -5.10 16.15
C TRP A 108 11.17 -6.59 16.20
N ASP A 109 10.49 -7.14 15.19
CA ASP A 109 10.21 -8.57 15.09
C ASP A 109 11.51 -9.40 15.01
N GLN A 110 12.43 -9.01 14.12
CA GLN A 110 13.72 -9.68 13.97
C GLN A 110 14.59 -9.52 15.23
N ALA A 111 14.57 -8.35 15.85
CA ALA A 111 15.29 -8.10 17.10
C ALA A 111 14.82 -9.04 18.22
N VAL A 112 13.50 -9.19 18.38
CA VAL A 112 12.90 -10.09 19.38
C VAL A 112 13.35 -11.54 19.17
N GLU A 113 13.33 -12.04 17.94
CA GLU A 113 13.75 -13.44 17.69
C GLU A 113 15.26 -13.62 17.92
N ALA A 114 16.10 -12.67 17.50
CA ALA A 114 17.53 -12.72 17.73
C ALA A 114 17.87 -12.74 19.24
N TYR A 115 17.27 -11.86 20.05
CA TYR A 115 17.49 -11.88 21.49
C TYR A 115 16.98 -13.17 22.14
N LYS A 116 15.88 -13.76 21.66
CA LYS A 116 15.45 -15.09 22.12
C LYS A 116 16.47 -16.18 21.79
N GLN A 117 17.07 -16.17 20.59
CA GLN A 117 18.15 -17.10 20.24
C GLN A 117 19.37 -16.91 21.14
N SER A 118 19.74 -15.65 21.45
CA SER A 118 20.81 -15.35 22.39
C SER A 118 20.53 -15.94 23.78
N LEU A 119 19.33 -15.74 24.33
CA LEU A 119 18.93 -16.26 25.65
C LEU A 119 18.73 -17.78 25.67
N ARG A 120 18.47 -18.43 24.53
CA ARG A 120 18.49 -19.90 24.45
C ARG A 120 19.90 -20.44 24.65
N ALA A 121 20.92 -19.73 24.18
CA ALA A 121 22.33 -20.10 24.33
C ALA A 121 22.91 -19.67 25.69
N ASN A 122 22.56 -18.47 26.19
CA ASN A 122 22.90 -17.99 27.52
C ASN A 122 21.67 -17.40 28.24
N PRO A 123 20.93 -18.20 29.03
CA PRO A 123 19.73 -17.74 29.73
C PRO A 123 19.99 -16.69 30.82
N THR A 124 21.25 -16.55 31.27
CA THR A 124 21.60 -15.72 32.43
C THR A 124 21.92 -14.27 32.08
N ASP A 125 22.11 -13.96 30.80
CA ASP A 125 22.41 -12.61 30.30
C ASP A 125 21.29 -11.61 30.63
N GLY A 126 21.58 -10.70 31.57
CA GLY A 126 20.65 -9.67 32.01
C GLY A 126 20.46 -8.54 31.00
N GLU A 127 21.49 -8.20 30.23
CA GLU A 127 21.43 -7.16 29.21
C GLU A 127 20.53 -7.61 28.07
N THR A 128 20.72 -8.84 27.58
CA THR A 128 19.85 -9.41 26.54
C THR A 128 18.39 -9.50 27.00
N ARG A 129 18.11 -9.87 28.25
CA ARG A 129 16.72 -9.89 28.77
C ARG A 129 16.09 -8.50 28.77
N HIS A 130 16.85 -7.48 29.17
CA HIS A 130 16.39 -6.09 29.13
C HIS A 130 16.10 -5.64 27.70
N ASN A 131 17.01 -5.90 26.76
CA ASN A 131 16.86 -5.52 25.35
C ASN A 131 15.70 -6.26 24.68
N LEU A 132 15.47 -7.53 25.02
CA LEU A 132 14.30 -8.28 24.58
C LEU A 132 12.99 -7.64 25.07
N ALA A 133 12.91 -7.28 26.35
CA ALA A 133 11.72 -6.63 26.90
C ALA A 133 11.44 -5.28 26.22
N TYR A 134 12.49 -4.50 25.99
CA TYR A 134 12.40 -3.24 25.24
C TYR A 134 11.91 -3.47 23.81
N ALA A 135 12.51 -4.41 23.06
CA ALA A 135 12.11 -4.73 21.69
C ALA A 135 10.65 -5.21 21.61
N GLN A 136 10.19 -6.04 22.56
CA GLN A 136 8.79 -6.47 22.65
C GLN A 136 7.83 -5.30 22.89
N GLN A 137 8.23 -4.35 23.74
CA GLN A 137 7.44 -3.13 23.97
C GLN A 137 7.35 -2.26 22.71
N GLN A 138 8.45 -2.09 21.98
CA GLN A 138 8.47 -1.33 20.73
C GLN A 138 7.62 -2.00 19.65
N LEU A 139 7.75 -3.32 19.48
CA LEU A 139 6.94 -4.10 18.56
C LEU A 139 5.43 -3.93 18.83
N LYS A 140 5.03 -4.00 20.12
CA LYS A 140 3.63 -3.78 20.50
C LYS A 140 3.15 -2.37 20.16
N GLN A 141 3.98 -1.35 20.34
CA GLN A 141 3.65 0.03 19.97
C GLN A 141 3.49 0.19 18.46
N GLN A 142 4.37 -0.41 17.66
CA GLN A 142 4.29 -0.40 16.21
C GLN A 142 2.97 -1.03 15.72
N GLN A 143 2.63 -2.22 16.23
CA GLN A 143 1.38 -2.90 15.89
C GLN A 143 0.13 -2.12 16.31
N GLN A 144 0.21 -1.33 17.38
CA GLN A 144 -0.90 -0.49 17.81
C GLN A 144 -1.08 0.74 16.90
N GLN A 145 0.02 1.37 16.50
CA GLN A 145 -0.03 2.49 15.54
C GLN A 145 -0.59 2.06 14.18
N GLU A 146 -0.24 0.86 13.71
CA GLU A 146 -0.79 0.29 12.48
C GLU A 146 -2.31 0.05 12.60
N LYS A 147 -2.78 -0.52 13.71
CA LYS A 147 -4.22 -0.71 13.96
C LYS A 147 -4.99 0.60 14.06
N ASP A 148 -4.39 1.65 14.61
CA ASP A 148 -5.05 2.94 14.72
C ASP A 148 -5.10 3.65 13.36
N LYS A 149 -4.11 3.47 12.49
CA LYS A 149 -4.16 3.90 11.08
C LYS A 149 -5.27 3.17 10.31
N ASP A 150 -5.33 1.85 10.41
CA ASP A 150 -6.36 1.04 9.74
C ASP A 150 -7.79 1.45 10.17
N LYS A 151 -7.98 1.76 11.45
CA LYS A 151 -9.27 2.25 11.97
C LYS A 151 -9.62 3.64 11.44
N ASN A 152 -8.65 4.54 11.36
CA ASN A 152 -8.89 5.87 10.78
C ASN A 152 -9.23 5.78 9.30
N GLU A 153 -8.51 4.97 8.52
CA GLU A 153 -8.82 4.74 7.11
C GLU A 153 -10.21 4.12 6.90
N GLN A 154 -10.64 3.21 7.79
CA GLN A 154 -12.01 2.66 7.76
C GLN A 154 -13.08 3.69 8.12
N ASN A 155 -12.80 4.61 9.04
CA ASN A 155 -13.73 5.68 9.40
C ASN A 155 -13.84 6.72 8.28
N GLU A 156 -12.74 7.14 7.67
CA GLU A 156 -12.77 8.07 6.52
C GLU A 156 -13.56 7.48 5.33
N ASN A 157 -13.40 6.17 5.06
CA ASN A 157 -14.19 5.50 4.02
C ASN A 157 -15.69 5.41 4.35
N LYS A 158 -16.05 5.31 5.64
CA LYS A 158 -17.45 5.32 6.07
C LYS A 158 -18.08 6.72 5.98
N ASP A 159 -17.33 7.75 6.34
CA ASP A 159 -17.80 9.14 6.25
C ASP A 159 -18.00 9.54 4.78
N GLN A 160 -17.09 9.15 3.88
CA GLN A 160 -17.28 9.35 2.44
C GLN A 160 -18.49 8.59 1.87
N GLN A 161 -18.78 7.37 2.35
CA GLN A 161 -19.98 6.63 1.93
C GLN A 161 -21.29 7.25 2.44
N ASN A 162 -21.28 7.84 3.63
CA ASN A 162 -22.45 8.52 4.17
C ASN A 162 -22.73 9.85 3.44
N ASP A 163 -21.69 10.59 3.07
CA ASP A 163 -21.84 11.82 2.29
C ASP A 163 -22.37 11.54 0.88
N GLU A 164 -21.85 10.50 0.19
CA GLU A 164 -22.39 10.09 -1.13
C GLU A 164 -23.87 9.63 -1.03
N GLN A 165 -24.27 8.96 0.06
CA GLN A 165 -25.68 8.56 0.26
C GLN A 165 -26.60 9.73 0.59
N GLN A 166 -26.12 10.76 1.30
CA GLN A 166 -26.90 11.97 1.56
C GLN A 166 -27.09 12.81 0.30
N GLU A 167 -26.07 12.95 -0.56
CA GLU A 167 -26.21 13.64 -1.84
C GLU A 167 -27.20 12.93 -2.78
N ASP A 168 -27.17 11.60 -2.84
CA ASP A 168 -28.12 10.82 -3.67
C ASP A 168 -29.57 10.94 -3.16
N GLN A 169 -29.79 11.02 -1.83
CA GLN A 169 -31.13 11.27 -1.27
C GLN A 169 -31.63 12.68 -1.55
N GLN A 170 -30.77 13.70 -1.43
CA GLN A 170 -31.14 15.09 -1.77
C GLN A 170 -31.50 15.21 -3.25
N GLN A 171 -30.73 14.59 -4.16
CA GLN A 171 -31.05 14.62 -5.59
C GLN A 171 -32.35 13.90 -5.92
N GLN A 172 -32.69 12.81 -5.23
CA GLN A 172 -34.00 12.16 -5.42
C GLN A 172 -35.16 13.04 -4.93
N GLN A 173 -34.97 13.73 -3.81
CA GLN A 173 -35.99 14.61 -3.25
C GLN A 173 -36.23 15.84 -4.15
N GLU A 174 -35.17 16.47 -4.67
CA GLU A 174 -35.29 17.57 -5.63
C GLU A 174 -35.94 17.13 -6.95
N GLN A 175 -35.68 15.91 -7.42
CA GLN A 175 -36.37 15.37 -8.60
C GLN A 175 -37.86 15.15 -8.34
N GLN A 176 -38.23 14.70 -7.15
CA GLN A 176 -39.62 14.50 -6.76
C GLN A 176 -40.38 15.83 -6.70
N ASP A 177 -39.79 16.85 -6.08
CA ASP A 177 -40.36 18.19 -5.97
C ASP A 177 -40.54 18.85 -7.37
N GLN A 178 -39.58 18.66 -8.28
CA GLN A 178 -39.72 19.14 -9.66
C GLN A 178 -40.84 18.42 -10.41
N GLN A 179 -41.03 17.13 -10.15
CA GLN A 179 -42.09 16.34 -10.78
C GLN A 179 -43.48 16.77 -10.28
N GLU A 180 -43.61 17.06 -8.98
CA GLU A 180 -44.86 17.59 -8.41
C GLU A 180 -45.18 18.98 -8.96
N GLN A 181 -44.19 19.88 -9.07
CA GLN A 181 -44.40 21.19 -9.69
C GLN A 181 -44.85 21.10 -11.15
N GLN A 182 -44.28 20.16 -11.92
CA GLN A 182 -44.71 19.94 -13.32
C GLN A 182 -46.14 19.40 -13.41
N GLN A 183 -46.56 18.51 -12.50
CA GLN A 183 -47.95 18.03 -12.47
C GLN A 183 -48.92 19.15 -12.10
N GLN A 184 -48.54 20.03 -11.16
CA GLN A 184 -49.37 21.15 -10.75
C GLN A 184 -49.55 22.17 -11.87
N GLN A 185 -48.48 22.51 -12.61
CA GLN A 185 -48.57 23.36 -13.79
C GLN A 185 -49.43 22.75 -14.92
N GLN A 186 -49.39 21.42 -15.09
CA GLN A 186 -50.25 20.76 -16.07
C GLN A 186 -51.73 20.82 -15.68
N GLN A 187 -52.05 20.64 -14.39
CA GLN A 187 -53.42 20.82 -13.91
C GLN A 187 -53.93 22.25 -14.08
N ASP A 188 -53.09 23.25 -13.78
CA ASP A 188 -53.47 24.66 -13.96
C ASP A 188 -53.73 24.99 -15.45
N GLN A 189 -52.91 24.45 -16.37
CA GLN A 189 -53.12 24.60 -17.81
C GLN A 189 -54.38 23.89 -18.31
N GLU A 190 -54.70 22.70 -17.81
CA GLU A 190 -55.95 22.00 -18.14
C GLU A 190 -57.18 22.76 -17.63
N GLN A 191 -57.08 23.38 -16.45
CA GLN A 191 -58.13 24.20 -15.86
C GLN A 191 -58.39 25.46 -16.71
N GLU A 192 -57.34 26.18 -17.13
CA GLU A 192 -57.46 27.33 -18.03
C GLU A 192 -58.05 26.96 -19.39
N GLN A 193 -57.68 25.81 -19.95
CA GLN A 193 -58.25 25.34 -21.21
C GLN A 193 -59.75 25.00 -21.10
N LYS A 194 -60.18 24.41 -19.97
CA LYS A 194 -61.61 24.16 -19.71
C LYS A 194 -62.40 25.46 -19.56
N ASP A 195 -61.84 26.46 -18.89
CA ASP A 195 -62.47 27.77 -18.72
C ASP A 195 -62.60 28.52 -20.07
N GLN A 196 -61.59 28.43 -20.94
CA GLN A 196 -61.67 28.99 -22.31
C GLN A 196 -62.71 28.26 -23.17
N GLN A 197 -62.84 26.93 -23.06
CA GLN A 197 -63.88 26.18 -23.78
C GLN A 197 -65.29 26.54 -23.31
N GLN A 198 -65.50 26.78 -22.00
CA GLN A 198 -66.80 27.22 -21.49
C GLN A 198 -67.15 28.64 -21.97
N GLN A 199 -66.17 29.54 -22.08
CA GLN A 199 -66.42 30.88 -22.65
C GLN A 199 -66.76 30.84 -24.15
N GLN A 200 -66.16 29.93 -24.92
CA GLN A 200 -66.53 29.74 -26.33
C GLN A 200 -67.93 29.13 -26.51
N GLN A 201 -68.39 28.30 -25.58
CA GLN A 201 -69.76 27.77 -25.59
C GLN A 201 -70.82 28.81 -25.18
N GLN A 202 -70.45 29.88 -24.46
CA GLN A 202 -71.35 31.00 -24.15
C GLN A 202 -71.45 32.05 -25.27
N HIS A 203 -70.63 31.96 -26.33
CA HIS A 203 -70.66 32.89 -27.47
C HIS A 203 -71.17 32.27 -28.78
N GLY A 204 -71.76 31.06 -28.73
CA GLY A 204 -72.23 30.32 -29.90
C GLY A 204 -73.75 30.26 -30.11
N GLU A 205 -74.56 31.03 -29.39
CA GLU A 205 -76.02 31.08 -29.59
C GLU A 205 -76.47 32.44 -30.16
N ASP A 206 -76.14 32.70 -31.43
CA ASP A 206 -76.97 33.48 -32.36
C ASP A 206 -76.30 33.56 -33.75
N GLU A 207 -76.69 32.69 -34.70
CA GLU A 207 -77.05 33.05 -36.10
C GLU A 207 -77.47 31.84 -36.96
N GLN A 208 -78.81 31.69 -37.03
CA GLN A 208 -79.75 31.18 -38.05
C GLN A 208 -79.39 30.23 -39.23
N LYS A 209 -80.27 29.19 -39.34
CA LYS A 209 -80.91 28.55 -40.52
C LYS A 209 -80.12 28.34 -41.82
N GLN A 210 -79.83 27.07 -42.16
CA GLN A 210 -80.34 26.28 -43.31
C GLN A 210 -79.57 24.93 -43.43
N GLN A 211 -80.27 23.84 -43.75
CA GLN A 211 -79.74 22.49 -44.09
C GLN A 211 -79.61 22.35 -45.65
N PRO A 212 -78.96 21.32 -46.26
CA PRO A 212 -78.51 20.03 -45.70
C PRO A 212 -77.11 19.47 -46.15
N GLN A 213 -76.65 18.45 -45.40
CA GLN A 213 -75.84 17.26 -45.78
C GLN A 213 -74.53 17.38 -46.59
N GLU A 214 -73.42 16.87 -46.03
CA GLU A 214 -72.74 15.61 -46.42
C GLU A 214 -71.36 15.50 -45.75
N GLY A 215 -70.97 14.27 -45.38
CA GLY A 215 -69.55 13.90 -45.19
C GLY A 215 -69.10 13.66 -43.76
N GLU A 216 -69.36 12.44 -43.28
CA GLU A 216 -68.64 11.82 -42.17
C GLU A 216 -67.12 11.92 -42.36
N GLN A 217 -66.40 12.30 -41.31
CA GLN A 217 -65.12 11.69 -40.94
C GLN A 217 -64.83 12.01 -39.47
N GLN A 218 -65.12 11.03 -38.59
CA GLN A 218 -64.56 11.00 -37.24
C GLN A 218 -63.05 10.71 -37.32
N PRO A 219 -62.22 11.36 -36.49
CA PRO A 219 -61.02 10.72 -35.97
C PRO A 219 -61.28 10.30 -34.52
N ILE A 220 -61.52 8.99 -34.38
CA ILE A 220 -61.14 8.05 -33.33
C ILE A 220 -60.36 8.65 -32.15
N GLU A 221 -60.98 8.57 -30.95
CA GLU A 221 -60.33 8.71 -29.64
C GLU A 221 -59.09 7.81 -29.54
N GLY A 222 -57.94 8.36 -29.14
CA GLY A 222 -56.77 7.58 -28.72
C GLY A 222 -55.43 7.88 -29.42
N GLN A 223 -55.32 8.93 -30.24
CA GLN A 223 -54.04 9.35 -30.79
C GLN A 223 -53.45 10.49 -29.94
N ILE A 224 -52.33 10.20 -29.28
CA ILE A 224 -51.44 11.21 -28.67
C ILE A 224 -51.12 12.24 -29.76
N SER A 225 -51.25 13.54 -29.48
CA SER A 225 -51.00 14.58 -30.49
C SER A 225 -49.55 14.46 -30.99
N ARG A 226 -49.28 14.82 -32.25
CA ARG A 226 -47.91 14.73 -32.79
C ARG A 226 -46.89 15.46 -31.92
N GLU A 227 -47.31 16.53 -31.27
CA GLU A 227 -46.50 17.33 -30.34
C GLU A 227 -46.27 16.60 -29.01
N GLU A 228 -47.29 15.95 -28.45
CA GLU A 228 -47.16 15.12 -27.25
C GLU A 228 -46.27 13.88 -27.49
N ALA A 229 -46.37 13.26 -28.66
CA ALA A 229 -45.53 12.13 -29.04
C ALA A 229 -44.06 12.54 -29.18
N LEU A 230 -43.79 13.75 -29.71
CA LEU A 230 -42.43 14.31 -29.78
C LEU A 230 -41.88 14.66 -28.40
N ARG A 231 -42.71 15.23 -27.53
CA ARG A 231 -42.34 15.57 -26.15
C ARG A 231 -42.04 14.30 -25.33
N LEU A 232 -42.81 13.23 -25.52
CA LEU A 232 -42.57 11.93 -24.90
C LEU A 232 -41.28 11.28 -25.42
N LEU A 233 -41.02 11.37 -26.73
CA LEU A 233 -39.80 10.85 -27.33
C LEU A 233 -38.55 11.58 -26.80
N GLU A 234 -38.64 12.90 -26.65
CA GLU A 234 -37.56 13.72 -26.08
C GLU A 234 -37.30 13.39 -24.60
N ALA A 235 -38.37 13.22 -23.81
CA ALA A 235 -38.28 12.79 -22.41
C ALA A 235 -37.62 11.41 -22.27
N LEU A 236 -38.00 10.44 -23.13
CA LEU A 236 -37.39 9.11 -23.15
C LEU A 236 -35.91 9.16 -23.55
N GLN A 237 -35.55 9.98 -24.54
CA GLN A 237 -34.17 10.14 -24.98
C GLN A 237 -33.29 10.77 -23.90
N GLN A 238 -33.79 11.75 -23.14
CA GLN A 238 -33.07 12.33 -22.02
C GLN A 238 -32.87 11.32 -20.88
N GLN A 239 -33.90 10.53 -20.56
CA GLN A 239 -33.80 9.49 -19.56
C GLN A 239 -32.77 8.42 -19.96
N GLU A 240 -32.74 8.02 -21.23
CA GLU A 240 -31.73 7.07 -21.74
C GLU A 240 -30.30 7.63 -21.61
N GLN A 241 -30.08 8.91 -21.93
CA GLN A 241 -28.77 9.55 -21.78
C GLN A 241 -28.29 9.58 -20.32
N GLN A 242 -29.18 9.90 -19.39
CA GLN A 242 -28.84 9.90 -17.96
C GLN A 242 -28.47 8.50 -17.47
N VAL A 243 -29.21 7.47 -17.89
CA VAL A 243 -28.91 6.06 -17.56
C VAL A 243 -27.54 5.67 -18.12
N GLN A 244 -27.24 6.04 -19.37
CA GLN A 244 -25.94 5.78 -20.01
C GLN A 244 -24.79 6.47 -19.26
N GLU A 245 -24.96 7.71 -18.80
CA GLU A 245 -23.96 8.42 -18.01
C GLU A 245 -23.72 7.76 -16.64
N LYS A 246 -24.78 7.36 -15.94
CA LYS A 246 -24.67 6.63 -14.67
C LYS A 246 -23.89 5.33 -14.84
N LEU A 247 -24.22 4.54 -15.87
CA LEU A 247 -23.50 3.29 -16.19
C LEU A 247 -22.02 3.53 -16.53
N LYS A 248 -21.69 4.64 -17.21
CA LYS A 248 -20.29 5.00 -17.48
C LYS A 248 -19.55 5.38 -16.20
N LYS A 249 -20.16 6.16 -15.31
CA LYS A 249 -19.57 6.57 -14.02
C LYS A 249 -19.33 5.37 -13.11
N GLU A 250 -20.29 4.44 -13.01
CA GLU A 250 -20.12 3.19 -12.25
C GLU A 250 -19.00 2.31 -12.81
N LYS A 251 -18.93 2.13 -14.14
CA LYS A 251 -17.83 1.36 -14.77
C LYS A 251 -16.45 1.98 -14.52
N VAL A 252 -16.36 3.31 -14.45
CA VAL A 252 -15.11 4.01 -14.11
C VAL A 252 -14.76 3.81 -12.63
N LYS A 253 -15.72 3.90 -11.70
CA LYS A 253 -15.52 3.62 -10.27
C LYS A 253 -15.04 2.17 -10.05
N ALA A 254 -15.65 1.19 -10.72
CA ALA A 254 -15.29 -0.23 -10.64
C ALA A 254 -13.89 -0.55 -11.21
N LYS A 255 -13.45 0.17 -12.26
CA LYS A 255 -12.12 -0.01 -12.85
C LYS A 255 -11.00 0.58 -11.99
N LYS A 256 -11.26 1.65 -11.25
CA LYS A 256 -10.30 2.23 -10.27
C LYS A 256 -10.08 1.28 -9.09
N THR A 257 -11.15 0.78 -8.49
CA THR A 257 -11.09 -0.17 -7.36
C THR A 257 -10.40 -1.49 -7.72
N LYS A 258 -10.51 -1.98 -8.96
CA LYS A 258 -9.80 -3.19 -9.40
C LYS A 258 -8.30 -2.97 -9.64
N LYS A 259 -7.86 -1.72 -9.87
CA LYS A 259 -6.45 -1.37 -10.12
C LYS A 259 -5.66 -1.11 -8.84
N GLU A 260 -6.36 -0.86 -7.73
CA GLU A 260 -5.77 -0.57 -6.41
C GLU A 260 -5.65 -1.81 -5.50
N LYS A 261 -6.18 -2.97 -5.93
CA LYS A 261 -6.03 -4.28 -5.26
C LYS A 261 -5.08 -5.23 -6.01
N ASP A 262 -3.91 -4.75 -6.38
CA ASP A 262 -2.78 -5.60 -6.77
C ASP A 262 -1.53 -5.14 -6.00
N TRP A 263 -1.50 -5.49 -4.71
CA TRP A 263 -0.31 -5.77 -3.93
C TRP A 263 -0.68 -6.72 -2.78
#